data_AF-A0A820J5W2-F1
#
_entry.id   AF-A0A820J5W2-F1
#
_cell.length_a   1.000
_cell.length_b   1.000
_cell.length_c   1.000
_cell.angle_alpha   90.00
_cell.angle_beta   90.00
_cell.angle_gamma   90.00
#
_symmetry.space_group_name_H-M   'P 1'
#
loop_
_entity.id
_entity.type
_entity.pdbx_description
1 polymer ?
#
loop_
_entity_poly.entity_id
_entity_poly.type
_entity_poly.pdbx_seq_one_letter_code
_entity_poly.pdbx_strand_id
1 'polypeptide(L)' 'LARTDMNDNNKAYLPPSQAARVIVHYATLPDDGPSGKFFDSQKDEMPW' A
#
# COMPACT_ATOMS: atom_id res chain seq x y z
N LEU A 1 -1.76 8.48 0.01
CA LEU A 1 -0.41 8.94 -0.42
C LEU A 1 0.57 8.87 0.75
N ALA A 2 1.85 8.71 0.46
CA ALA A 2 2.92 8.60 1.46
C ALA A 2 3.74 9.90 1.52
N ARG A 3 4.15 10.29 2.72
CA ARG A 3 5.03 11.44 2.97
C ARG A 3 6.46 11.05 2.61
N THR A 4 6.83 11.31 1.37
CA THR A 4 8.14 11.04 0.78
C THR A 4 8.62 12.25 -0.01
N ASP A 5 9.88 12.26 -0.44
CA ASP A 5 10.43 13.33 -1.28
C ASP A 5 9.65 13.50 -2.59
N MET A 6 9.14 12.41 -3.16
CA MET A 6 8.27 12.41 -4.34
C MET A 6 6.97 13.22 -4.12
N ASN A 7 6.53 13.38 -2.88
CA ASN A 7 5.33 14.10 -2.48
C ASN A 7 5.68 15.32 -1.60
N ASP A 8 6.82 15.95 -1.84
CA ASP A 8 7.32 17.15 -1.15
C ASP A 8 7.34 17.05 0.39
N ASN A 9 7.47 15.83 0.92
CA ASN A 9 7.35 15.57 2.35
C ASN A 9 6.09 16.18 2.98
N ASN A 10 4.98 16.22 2.23
CA ASN A 10 3.70 16.79 2.67
C ASN A 10 3.21 16.15 3.98
N LYS A 11 3.04 16.97 5.02
CA LYS A 11 2.65 16.54 6.37
C LYS A 11 1.20 16.05 6.48
N ALA A 12 0.36 16.32 5.49
CA ALA A 12 -1.01 15.77 5.42
C ALA A 12 -1.04 14.30 4.98
N TYR A 13 0.07 13.74 4.51
CA TYR A 13 0.15 12.35 4.05
C TYR A 13 0.70 11.41 5.12
N LEU A 14 0.46 10.12 4.92
CA LEU A 14 0.87 9.08 5.87
C LEU A 14 2.39 9.00 5.95
N PRO A 15 2.97 8.78 7.15
CA PRO A 15 4.36 8.38 7.27
C PRO A 15 4.66 7.15 6.40
N PRO A 16 5.88 7.03 5.83
CA PRO A 16 6.24 5.88 5.00
C PRO A 16 5.97 4.52 5.67
N SER A 17 6.23 4.41 6.98
CA SER A 17 5.97 3.19 7.76
C SER A 17 4.49 2.79 7.85
N GLN A 18 3.57 3.74 7.77
CA GLN A 18 2.14 3.46 7.74
C GLN A 18 1.67 3.12 6.33
N ALA A 19 2.12 3.88 5.32
CA ALA A 19 1.77 3.63 3.92
C ALA A 19 2.28 2.27 3.42
N ALA A 20 3.45 1.82 3.89
CA ALA A 20 4.04 0.54 3.48
C ALA A 20 3.30 -0.70 4.00
N ARG A 21 2.37 -0.58 4.96
CA ARG A 21 1.71 -1.74 5.58
C ARG A 21 0.96 -2.62 4.59
N VAL A 22 0.31 -2.03 3.59
CA VAL A 22 -0.40 -2.78 2.55
C VAL A 22 0.57 -3.55 1.65
N ILE A 23 1.69 -2.91 1.28
CA ILE A 23 2.73 -3.52 0.44
C ILE A 23 3.36 -4.71 1.17
N VAL A 24 3.73 -4.52 2.45
CA VAL A 24 4.30 -5.59 3.27
C VAL A 24 3.31 -6.73 3.46
N HIS A 25 2.03 -6.45 3.69
CA HIS A 25 1.00 -7.48 3.82
C HIS A 25 0.95 -8.42 2.61
N TYR A 26 0.85 -7.87 1.39
CA TYR A 26 0.79 -8.67 0.16
C TYR A 26 2.12 -9.35 -0.18
N ALA A 27 3.26 -8.75 0.18
CA ALA A 27 4.58 -9.35 -0.02
C ALA A 27 4.84 -10.57 0.88
N THR A 28 4.04 -10.76 1.94
CA THR A 28 4.23 -11.82 2.95
C THR A 28 3.03 -12.77 3.05
N LEU A 29 2.14 -12.79 2.05
CA LEU A 29 1.06 -13.77 2.03
C LEU A 29 1.60 -15.19 1.82
N PRO A 30 0.89 -16.23 2.30
CA PRO A 30 1.16 -17.59 1.89
C PRO A 30 0.90 -17.79 0.39
N ASP A 31 1.32 -18.95 -0.14
CA ASP A 31 1.28 -19.25 -1.58
C ASP A 31 -0.14 -19.23 -2.21
N ASP A 32 -1.19 -19.27 -1.40
CA ASP A 32 -2.59 -19.19 -1.81
C ASP A 32 -3.14 -17.75 -1.90
N GLY A 33 -2.27 -16.75 -1.78
CA GLY A 33 -2.62 -15.33 -1.92
C GLY A 33 -3.10 -14.91 -3.32
N PRO A 34 -3.78 -13.77 -3.44
CA PRO A 34 -4.26 -13.27 -4.72
C PRO A 34 -3.11 -12.83 -5.64
N SER A 35 -3.30 -13.01 -6.95
CA SER A 35 -2.35 -12.57 -7.99
C SER A 35 -3.06 -11.86 -9.13
N GLY A 36 -2.42 -10.83 -9.71
CA GLY A 36 -2.95 -10.07 -10.84
C GLY A 36 -4.13 -9.14 -10.52
N LYS A 37 -4.27 -8.71 -9.27
CA LYS A 37 -5.37 -7.85 -8.77
C LYS A 37 -4.85 -6.47 -8.36
N PHE A 38 -5.76 -5.50 -8.24
CA PHE A 38 -5.49 -4.18 -7.69
C PHE A 38 -6.13 -4.04 -6.31
N PHE A 39 -5.38 -3.51 -5.34
CA PHE A 39 -5.81 -3.38 -3.96
C PHE A 39 -5.57 -1.96 -3.45
N ASP A 40 -6.52 -1.47 -2.65
CA ASP A 40 -6.40 -0.17 -2.00
C ASP A 40 -5.64 -0.25 -0.67
N SER A 41 -5.52 0.87 0.04
CA SER A 41 -4.84 0.93 1.35
C SER A 41 -5.52 0.12 2.46
N GLN A 42 -6.82 -0.14 2.34
CA GLN A 42 -7.61 -0.95 3.28
C GLN A 42 -7.53 -2.45 2.97
N LYS A 43 -6.87 -2.83 1.86
CA LYS A 43 -6.76 -4.21 1.33
C LYS A 43 -8.02 -4.66 0.59
N ASP A 44 -8.87 -3.73 0.19
CA ASP A 44 -10.05 -4.01 -0.62
C ASP A 44 -9.65 -4.16 -2.09
N GLU A 45 -10.19 -5.18 -2.77
CA GLU A 45 -9.98 -5.34 -4.21
C GLU A 45 -10.71 -4.23 -4.98
N MET A 46 -10.01 -3.60 -5.90
CA MET A 46 -10.49 -2.49 -6.71
C MET A 46 -10.60 -2.89 -8.18
N PRO A 47 -11.54 -2.30 -8.95
CA PRO A 47 -11.53 -2.40 -10.41
C PRO A 47 -10.20 -1.91 -11.00
N TRP A 48 -9.76 -2.55 -12.08
CA TRP A 48 -8.59 -2.12 -12.85
C TRP A 48 -8.87 -0.84 -13.65
#